data_AF-A0A9D8RNQ2-F1
#
_entry.id   AF-A0A9D8RNQ2-F1
#
_cell.length_a   1.000
_cell.length_b   1.000
_cell.length_c   1.000
_cell.angle_alpha   90.00
_cell.angle_beta   90.00
_cell.angle_gamma   90.00
#
_symmetry.space_group_name_H-M   'P 1'
#
loop_
_entity.id
_entity.type
_entity.pdbx_description
1 polymer ?
#
loop_
_entity_poly.entity_id
_entity_poly.type
_entity_poly.pdbx_seq_one_letter_code
_entity_poly.pdbx_strand_id
1 'polypeptide(L)'
;MKSIKNEGAACCPNHCEPFDAEYWSLVSADQDPDLKNAVLGGELNLVRCPECGTFFHHDGDLIYFDAPAELLVFVFSEKDREKEPELLARMQKDYGIIKNTLLKQLNMDYPPISVFGLEALKNVLQEEEKNGFESEAIAAAAAVQGFSVVRLKPSYARQHHFPLYVPAPAQGQSANDYAVTAVKVLKSGLASPLLRHFADKMSEDGAEAPAVL
;
A
#
# COMPACT_ATOMS: atom_id res chain seq x y z
N MET A 1 -7.38 -14.14 -1.61
CA MET A 1 -8.80 -14.16 -1.17
C MET A 1 -9.64 -13.81 -2.40
N LYS A 2 -10.92 -14.14 -2.50
CA LYS A 2 -11.73 -13.68 -3.65
C LYS A 2 -12.37 -12.35 -3.33
N SER A 3 -12.42 -11.43 -4.29
CA SER A 3 -13.18 -10.19 -4.15
C SER A 3 -14.65 -10.46 -3.88
N ILE A 4 -15.28 -9.62 -3.06
CA ILE A 4 -16.66 -9.77 -2.61
C ILE A 4 -17.44 -8.51 -2.98
N LYS A 5 -18.55 -8.74 -3.67
CA LYS A 5 -19.53 -7.73 -4.04
C LYS A 5 -20.80 -7.95 -3.21
N ASN A 6 -21.40 -6.84 -2.78
CA ASN A 6 -22.68 -6.79 -2.08
C ASN A 6 -23.66 -5.87 -2.80
N GLU A 7 -24.90 -5.88 -2.34
CA GLU A 7 -25.95 -4.95 -2.73
C GLU A 7 -26.37 -4.11 -1.51
N GLY A 8 -26.76 -2.86 -1.74
CA GLY A 8 -27.27 -1.99 -0.68
C GLY A 8 -27.75 -0.64 -1.20
N ALA A 9 -28.43 0.10 -0.32
CA ALA A 9 -28.97 1.41 -0.66
C ALA A 9 -27.86 2.45 -0.86
N ALA A 10 -27.85 3.10 -2.02
CA ALA A 10 -27.03 4.26 -2.33
C ALA A 10 -27.83 5.55 -2.13
N CYS A 11 -27.28 6.47 -1.33
CA CYS A 11 -27.89 7.77 -1.06
C CYS A 11 -27.25 8.86 -1.92
N CYS A 12 -28.03 9.46 -2.83
CA CYS A 12 -27.55 10.51 -3.70
C CYS A 12 -27.18 11.78 -2.91
N PRO A 13 -26.03 12.43 -3.19
CA PRO A 13 -25.66 13.69 -2.55
C PRO A 13 -26.60 14.86 -2.88
N ASN A 14 -27.40 14.76 -3.95
CA ASN A 14 -28.44 15.74 -4.29
C ASN A 14 -29.79 15.43 -3.63
N HIS A 15 -29.85 14.49 -2.67
CA HIS A 15 -31.04 14.13 -1.91
C HIS A 15 -32.21 13.56 -2.74
N CYS A 16 -31.90 12.88 -3.85
CA CYS A 16 -32.85 12.00 -4.55
C CYS A 16 -33.23 10.79 -3.67
N GLU A 17 -34.29 10.07 -4.06
CA GLU A 17 -34.68 8.84 -3.36
C GLU A 17 -33.52 7.82 -3.38
N PRO A 18 -33.25 7.13 -2.25
CA PRO A 18 -32.28 6.05 -2.22
C PRO A 18 -32.64 4.94 -3.20
N PHE A 19 -31.62 4.33 -3.80
CA PHE A 19 -31.79 3.23 -4.76
C PHE A 19 -30.78 2.11 -4.49
N ASP A 20 -31.12 0.89 -4.87
CA ASP A 20 -30.23 -0.25 -4.71
C ASP A 20 -29.07 -0.18 -5.70
N ALA A 21 -27.86 -0.40 -5.20
CA ALA A 21 -26.64 -0.44 -5.99
C ALA A 21 -25.75 -1.62 -5.57
N GLU A 22 -25.04 -2.17 -6.54
CA GLU A 22 -23.95 -3.10 -6.29
C GLU A 22 -22.67 -2.35 -5.91
N TYR A 23 -21.93 -2.88 -4.93
CA TYR A 23 -20.64 -2.34 -4.52
C TYR A 23 -19.69 -3.42 -4.02
N TRP A 24 -18.40 -3.20 -4.16
CA TRP A 24 -17.33 -4.05 -3.62
C TRP A 24 -17.11 -3.72 -2.14
N SER A 25 -17.18 -4.75 -1.29
CA SER A 25 -16.80 -4.67 0.13
C SER A 25 -15.47 -5.35 0.43
N LEU A 26 -14.98 -6.16 -0.51
CA LEU A 26 -13.63 -6.73 -0.45
C LEU A 26 -13.03 -6.76 -1.85
N VAL A 27 -11.81 -6.23 -1.98
CA VAL A 27 -11.01 -6.28 -3.20
C VAL A 27 -9.74 -7.06 -2.92
N SER A 28 -9.53 -8.16 -3.65
CA SER A 28 -8.27 -8.92 -3.66
C SER A 28 -7.52 -8.61 -4.95
N ALA A 29 -6.70 -7.55 -4.91
CA ALA A 29 -6.00 -7.00 -6.06
C ALA A 29 -4.96 -7.96 -6.67
N ASP A 30 -4.47 -8.93 -5.90
CA ASP A 30 -3.59 -10.00 -6.38
C ASP A 30 -4.31 -10.97 -7.35
N GLN A 31 -5.64 -11.07 -7.25
CA GLN A 31 -6.47 -11.97 -8.07
C GLN A 31 -7.27 -11.21 -9.12
N ASP A 32 -7.65 -9.96 -8.80
CA ASP A 32 -8.50 -9.10 -9.62
C ASP A 32 -7.81 -7.76 -9.93
N PRO A 33 -6.78 -7.74 -10.80
CA PRO A 33 -5.99 -6.53 -11.08
C PRO A 33 -6.82 -5.38 -11.68
N ASP A 34 -7.92 -5.69 -12.37
CA ASP A 34 -8.84 -4.68 -12.89
C ASP A 34 -9.50 -3.87 -11.76
N LEU A 35 -9.73 -4.46 -10.58
CA LEU A 35 -10.26 -3.74 -9.43
C LEU A 35 -9.23 -2.81 -8.81
N LYS A 36 -7.94 -3.16 -8.85
CA LYS A 36 -6.85 -2.24 -8.49
C LYS A 36 -6.81 -1.04 -9.44
N ASN A 37 -6.93 -1.28 -10.74
CA ASN A 37 -7.01 -0.22 -11.74
C ASN A 37 -8.25 0.66 -11.52
N ALA A 38 -9.39 0.07 -11.16
CA ALA A 38 -10.60 0.83 -10.83
C ALA A 38 -10.40 1.74 -9.61
N VAL A 39 -9.66 1.30 -8.58
CA VAL A 39 -9.31 2.15 -7.42
C VAL A 39 -8.43 3.32 -7.87
N LEU A 40 -7.35 3.03 -8.61
CA LEU A 40 -6.41 4.05 -9.11
C LEU A 40 -7.10 5.05 -10.05
N GLY A 41 -8.04 4.58 -10.88
CA GLY A 41 -8.88 5.39 -11.75
C GLY A 41 -9.94 6.22 -11.00
N GLY A 42 -10.25 5.88 -9.75
CA GLY A 42 -11.36 6.49 -8.99
C GLY A 42 -12.74 5.97 -9.42
N GLU A 43 -12.79 4.81 -10.07
CA GLU A 43 -14.00 4.20 -10.62
C GLU A 43 -14.59 3.10 -9.71
N LEU A 44 -13.81 2.62 -8.73
CA LEU A 44 -14.29 1.60 -7.80
C LEU A 44 -15.53 2.12 -7.05
N ASN A 45 -16.61 1.34 -7.04
CA ASN A 45 -17.88 1.67 -6.37
C ASN A 45 -18.49 3.02 -6.84
N LEU A 46 -18.15 3.48 -8.04
CA LEU A 46 -18.77 4.65 -8.64
C LEU A 46 -20.17 4.29 -9.15
N VAL A 47 -21.18 4.98 -8.65
CA VAL A 47 -22.59 4.78 -9.01
C VAL A 47 -23.16 6.06 -9.65
N ARG A 48 -24.19 5.89 -10.49
CA ARG A 48 -24.91 7.01 -11.12
C ARG A 48 -26.33 7.07 -10.59
N CYS A 49 -26.74 8.23 -10.08
CA CYS A 49 -28.13 8.44 -9.67
C CYS A 49 -29.08 8.30 -10.87
N PRO A 50 -30.13 7.47 -10.79
CA PRO A 50 -31.08 7.29 -11.90
C PRO A 50 -31.96 8.52 -12.13
N GLU A 51 -32.16 9.38 -11.11
CA GLU A 51 -33.01 10.56 -11.20
C GLU A 51 -32.28 11.78 -11.75
N CYS A 52 -31.17 12.20 -11.11
CA CYS A 52 -30.45 13.42 -11.47
C CYS A 52 -29.21 13.16 -12.34
N GLY A 53 -28.81 11.90 -12.53
CA GLY A 53 -27.67 11.52 -13.36
C GLY A 53 -26.28 11.78 -12.74
N THR A 54 -26.21 12.32 -11.52
CA THR A 54 -24.94 12.59 -10.81
C THR A 54 -24.19 11.30 -10.48
N PHE A 55 -22.89 11.30 -10.70
CA PHE A 55 -21.99 10.24 -10.28
C PHE A 55 -21.44 10.51 -8.87
N PHE A 56 -21.39 9.47 -8.05
CA PHE A 56 -20.83 9.53 -6.69
C PHE A 56 -20.38 8.13 -6.26
N HIS A 57 -19.50 8.03 -5.28
CA HIS A 57 -19.07 6.75 -4.74
C HIS A 57 -20.08 6.22 -3.73
N HIS A 58 -20.35 4.91 -3.78
CA HIS A 58 -21.05 4.24 -2.68
C HIS A 58 -20.16 4.30 -1.43
N ASP A 59 -20.67 4.94 -0.39
CA ASP A 59 -19.97 5.21 0.86
C ASP A 59 -20.26 4.08 1.86
N GLY A 60 -19.39 3.08 1.86
CA GLY A 60 -19.44 1.92 2.74
C GLY A 60 -18.04 1.36 3.00
N ASP A 61 -17.94 0.51 4.02
CA ASP A 61 -16.68 -0.10 4.42
C ASP A 61 -16.15 -1.07 3.35
N LEU A 62 -14.84 -1.04 3.12
CA LEU A 62 -14.14 -1.85 2.14
C LEU A 62 -12.83 -2.40 2.73
N ILE A 63 -12.53 -3.67 2.43
CA ILE A 63 -11.21 -4.25 2.67
C ILE A 63 -10.48 -4.37 1.33
N TYR A 64 -9.34 -3.69 1.20
CA TYR A 64 -8.44 -3.86 0.06
C TYR A 64 -7.26 -4.75 0.47
N PHE A 65 -6.94 -5.74 -0.35
CA PHE A 65 -5.92 -6.73 -0.09
C PHE A 65 -5.03 -6.92 -1.32
N ASP A 66 -3.71 -6.79 -1.15
CA ASP A 66 -2.69 -7.02 -2.18
C ASP A 66 -1.49 -7.71 -1.50
N ALA A 67 -1.48 -9.05 -1.54
CA ALA A 67 -0.46 -9.85 -0.85
C ALA A 67 0.97 -9.61 -1.38
N PRO A 68 1.22 -9.57 -2.71
CA PRO A 68 2.54 -9.26 -3.25
C PRO A 68 3.10 -7.89 -2.85
N ALA A 69 2.23 -6.92 -2.55
CA ALA A 69 2.58 -5.60 -2.05
C ALA A 69 2.58 -5.51 -0.50
N GLU A 70 2.27 -6.60 0.21
CA GLU A 70 2.08 -6.60 1.67
C GLU A 70 1.12 -5.48 2.12
N LEU A 71 -0.03 -5.37 1.46
CA LEU A 71 -1.10 -4.42 1.77
C LEU A 71 -2.35 -5.14 2.28
N LEU A 72 -2.79 -4.72 3.45
CA LEU A 72 -4.12 -4.97 3.99
C LEU A 72 -4.67 -3.63 4.44
N VAL A 73 -5.59 -3.05 3.67
CA VAL A 73 -6.14 -1.72 3.92
C VAL A 73 -7.61 -1.84 4.30
N PHE A 74 -7.96 -1.33 5.48
CA PHE A 74 -9.33 -1.10 5.89
C PHE A 74 -9.71 0.31 5.47
N VAL A 75 -10.73 0.41 4.62
CA VAL A 75 -11.32 1.66 4.18
C VAL A 75 -12.63 1.82 4.91
N PHE A 76 -12.71 2.81 5.78
CA PHE A 76 -13.93 3.17 6.49
C PHE A 76 -14.73 4.21 5.72
N SER A 77 -16.04 4.24 5.95
CA SER A 77 -16.90 5.32 5.46
C SER A 77 -16.41 6.69 5.90
N GLU A 78 -16.50 7.68 5.01
CA GLU A 78 -16.15 9.07 5.34
C GLU A 78 -17.05 9.66 6.43
N LYS A 79 -18.28 9.16 6.56
CA LYS A 79 -19.22 9.59 7.61
C LYS A 79 -18.75 9.22 9.01
N ASP A 80 -17.92 8.19 9.13
CA ASP A 80 -17.43 7.71 10.42
C ASP A 80 -16.07 8.32 10.80
N ARG A 81 -15.57 9.31 10.05
CA ARG A 81 -14.31 10.00 10.34
C ARG A 81 -14.24 10.59 11.75
N GLU A 82 -15.36 11.08 12.28
CA GLU A 82 -15.42 11.60 13.67
C GLU A 82 -15.13 10.52 14.72
N LYS A 83 -15.35 9.25 14.39
CA LYS A 83 -15.10 8.09 15.26
C LYS A 83 -13.73 7.44 15.02
N GLU A 84 -12.85 8.10 14.26
CA GLU A 84 -11.55 7.55 13.87
C GLU A 84 -10.75 6.95 15.04
N PRO A 85 -10.57 7.62 16.19
CA PRO A 85 -9.82 7.05 17.30
C PRO A 85 -10.41 5.72 17.81
N GLU A 86 -11.74 5.61 17.85
CA GLU A 86 -12.45 4.42 18.33
C GLU A 86 -12.34 3.27 17.32
N LEU A 87 -12.52 3.57 16.03
CA LEU A 87 -12.41 2.61 14.93
C LEU A 87 -10.99 2.06 14.81
N LEU A 88 -9.97 2.91 14.90
CA LEU A 88 -8.57 2.49 14.88
C LEU A 88 -8.24 1.60 16.07
N ALA A 89 -8.66 1.97 17.28
CA ALA A 89 -8.41 1.16 18.48
C ALA A 89 -9.08 -0.22 18.39
N ARG A 90 -10.33 -0.26 17.89
CA ARG A 90 -11.07 -1.51 17.67
C ARG A 90 -10.38 -2.37 16.62
N MET A 91 -10.02 -1.79 15.48
CA MET A 91 -9.35 -2.49 14.38
C MET A 91 -8.00 -3.07 14.84
N GLN A 92 -7.18 -2.31 15.58
CA GLN A 92 -5.92 -2.81 16.13
C GLN A 92 -6.12 -4.00 17.08
N LYS A 93 -7.13 -3.91 17.95
CA LYS A 93 -7.49 -4.99 18.88
C LYS A 93 -7.92 -6.24 18.12
N ASP A 94 -8.82 -6.08 17.15
CA ASP A 94 -9.34 -7.18 16.35
C ASP A 94 -8.20 -7.80 15.54
N TYR A 95 -7.39 -6.99 14.85
CA TYR A 95 -6.18 -7.42 14.14
C TYR A 95 -5.24 -8.24 15.04
N GLY A 96 -5.00 -7.81 16.29
CA GLY A 96 -4.17 -8.56 17.25
C GLY A 96 -4.71 -9.96 17.55
N ILE A 97 -6.03 -10.13 17.60
CA ILE A 97 -6.69 -11.43 17.86
C ILE A 97 -6.55 -12.36 16.64
N ILE A 98 -6.84 -11.85 15.44
CA ILE A 98 -6.75 -12.64 14.19
C ILE A 98 -5.32 -12.87 13.71
N LYS A 99 -4.35 -12.04 14.13
CA LYS A 99 -2.94 -12.18 13.75
C LYS A 99 -2.38 -13.56 14.09
N ASN A 100 -2.69 -14.07 15.28
CA ASN A 100 -2.12 -15.33 15.77
C ASN A 100 -2.85 -16.58 15.23
N THR A 101 -3.96 -16.40 14.51
CA THR A 101 -4.80 -17.50 14.01
C THR A 101 -4.85 -17.49 12.49
N LEU A 102 -5.60 -16.56 11.91
CA LEU A 102 -5.87 -16.47 10.48
C LEU A 102 -4.66 -15.95 9.69
N LEU A 103 -3.96 -14.92 10.19
CA LEU A 103 -2.85 -14.32 9.44
C LEU A 103 -1.62 -15.22 9.37
N LYS A 104 -1.40 -16.05 10.40
CA LYS A 104 -0.35 -17.08 10.35
C LYS A 104 -0.62 -18.12 9.27
N GLN A 105 -1.88 -18.49 9.03
CA GLN A 105 -2.25 -19.37 7.91
C GLN A 105 -2.10 -18.69 6.56
N LEU A 106 -2.34 -17.38 6.49
CA LEU A 106 -2.15 -16.57 5.29
C LEU A 106 -0.70 -16.09 5.10
N ASN A 107 0.22 -16.45 6.00
CA ASN A 107 1.61 -16.00 6.03
C ASN A 107 1.77 -14.47 5.96
N MET A 108 0.90 -13.74 6.66
CA MET A 108 0.91 -12.28 6.73
C MET A 108 1.49 -11.83 8.08
N ASP A 109 2.61 -11.12 8.04
CA ASP A 109 3.29 -10.57 9.21
C ASP A 109 3.30 -9.02 9.25
N TYR A 110 2.69 -8.37 8.25
CA TYR A 110 2.60 -6.92 8.11
C TYR A 110 1.31 -6.31 8.69
N PRO A 111 1.39 -5.10 9.29
CA PRO A 111 0.26 -4.44 9.91
C PRO A 111 -0.76 -3.93 8.87
N PRO A 112 -2.03 -3.77 9.28
CA PRO A 112 -3.04 -3.19 8.41
C PRO A 112 -2.88 -1.67 8.34
N ILE A 113 -3.31 -1.09 7.23
CA ILE A 113 -3.47 0.34 7.04
C ILE A 113 -4.95 0.67 7.22
N SER A 114 -5.26 1.82 7.80
CA SER A 114 -6.63 2.30 7.92
C SER A 114 -6.74 3.67 7.29
N VAL A 115 -7.75 3.84 6.45
CA VAL A 115 -8.05 5.07 5.74
C VAL A 115 -9.56 5.31 5.74
N PHE A 116 -9.96 6.53 5.45
CA PHE A 116 -11.36 6.93 5.34
C PHE A 116 -11.62 7.34 3.89
N GLY A 117 -12.61 6.73 3.27
CA GLY A 117 -12.98 6.99 1.88
C GLY A 117 -12.06 6.35 0.83
N LEU A 118 -12.61 6.19 -0.37
CA LEU A 118 -11.90 5.59 -1.51
C LEU A 118 -10.77 6.46 -2.06
N GLU A 119 -10.88 7.79 -1.92
CA GLU A 119 -9.79 8.70 -2.31
C GLU A 119 -8.54 8.50 -1.45
N ALA A 120 -8.70 8.25 -0.14
CA ALA A 120 -7.55 7.95 0.71
C ALA A 120 -6.90 6.60 0.36
N LEU A 121 -7.70 5.58 0.01
CA LEU A 121 -7.17 4.31 -0.53
C LEU A 121 -6.39 4.55 -1.83
N LYS A 122 -6.96 5.32 -2.77
CA LYS A 122 -6.29 5.66 -4.02
C LYS A 122 -4.95 6.35 -3.79
N ASN A 123 -4.87 7.30 -2.86
CA ASN A 123 -3.63 7.97 -2.50
C ASN A 123 -2.57 6.99 -1.97
N VAL A 124 -2.97 6.01 -1.14
CA VAL A 124 -2.05 4.93 -0.70
C VAL A 124 -1.49 4.18 -1.89
N LEU A 125 -2.34 3.76 -2.85
CA LEU A 125 -1.88 3.00 -4.01
C LEU A 125 -0.99 3.82 -4.96
N GLN A 126 -1.30 5.11 -5.14
CA GLN A 126 -0.50 6.01 -5.98
C GLN A 126 0.91 6.22 -5.40
N GLU A 127 1.04 6.35 -4.08
CA GLU A 127 2.36 6.46 -3.46
C GLU A 127 3.15 5.14 -3.59
N GLU A 128 2.49 3.99 -3.51
CA GLU A 128 3.12 2.68 -3.79
C GLU A 128 3.62 2.59 -5.24
N GLU A 129 2.84 3.04 -6.24
CA GLU A 129 3.29 3.05 -7.64
C GLU A 129 4.48 3.98 -7.86
N LYS A 130 4.41 5.19 -7.31
CA LYS A 130 5.50 6.17 -7.39
C LYS A 130 6.80 5.63 -6.78
N ASN A 131 6.71 5.04 -5.60
CA ASN A 131 7.86 4.40 -4.95
C ASN A 131 8.37 3.19 -5.76
N GLY A 132 7.47 2.46 -6.40
CA GLY A 132 7.79 1.39 -7.35
C GLY A 132 8.63 1.90 -8.52
N PHE A 133 8.20 2.95 -9.20
CA PHE A 133 8.93 3.54 -10.34
C PHE A 133 10.34 4.02 -9.94
N GLU A 134 10.46 4.70 -8.80
CA GLU A 134 11.77 5.12 -8.30
C GLU A 134 12.66 3.91 -7.96
N SER A 135 12.09 2.87 -7.37
CA SER A 135 12.79 1.61 -7.07
C SER A 135 13.31 0.90 -8.32
N GLU A 136 12.52 0.89 -9.39
CA GLU A 136 12.96 0.33 -10.69
C GLU A 136 14.11 1.15 -11.29
N ALA A 137 14.05 2.48 -11.20
CA ALA A 137 15.14 3.34 -11.63
C ALA A 137 16.44 3.08 -10.84
N ILE A 138 16.32 2.85 -9.52
CA ILE A 138 17.44 2.42 -8.67
C ILE A 138 18.01 1.08 -9.14
N ALA A 139 17.15 0.08 -9.37
CA ALA A 139 17.57 -1.24 -9.81
C ALA A 139 18.32 -1.17 -11.15
N ALA A 140 17.81 -0.39 -12.10
CA ALA A 140 18.46 -0.17 -13.39
C ALA A 140 19.83 0.53 -13.23
N ALA A 141 19.91 1.60 -12.42
CA ALA A 141 21.16 2.32 -12.18
C ALA A 141 22.21 1.45 -11.47
N ALA A 142 21.79 0.58 -10.55
CA ALA A 142 22.65 -0.38 -9.89
C ALA A 142 23.19 -1.42 -10.88
N ALA A 143 22.33 -1.97 -11.74
CA ALA A 143 22.71 -2.95 -12.75
C ALA A 143 23.72 -2.39 -13.76
N VAL A 144 23.56 -1.14 -14.21
CA VAL A 144 24.53 -0.46 -15.10
C VAL A 144 25.93 -0.37 -14.49
N GLN A 145 26.00 -0.26 -13.16
CA GLN A 145 27.27 -0.20 -12.42
C GLN A 145 27.79 -1.58 -11.98
N GLY A 146 27.11 -2.66 -12.37
CA GLY A 146 27.51 -4.04 -12.05
C GLY A 146 27.17 -4.47 -10.62
N PHE A 147 26.29 -3.75 -9.92
CA PHE A 147 25.80 -4.18 -8.61
C PHE A 147 24.63 -5.16 -8.76
N SER A 148 24.62 -6.19 -7.92
CA SER A 148 23.42 -6.99 -7.69
C SER A 148 22.35 -6.14 -7.01
N VAL A 149 21.08 -6.48 -7.23
CA VAL A 149 19.93 -5.81 -6.62
C VAL A 149 19.16 -6.82 -5.79
N VAL A 150 18.74 -6.42 -4.60
CA VAL A 150 17.83 -7.20 -3.75
C VAL A 150 16.53 -6.45 -3.56
N ARG A 151 15.46 -7.21 -3.34
CA ARG A 151 14.13 -6.69 -3.03
C ARG A 151 13.95 -6.64 -1.52
N LEU A 152 13.54 -5.50 -0.98
CA LEU A 152 13.12 -5.38 0.41
C LEU A 152 11.71 -5.95 0.58
N LYS A 153 11.39 -6.41 1.79
CA LYS A 153 9.99 -6.68 2.16
C LYS A 153 9.15 -5.41 1.93
N PRO A 154 8.05 -5.44 1.17
CA PRO A 154 7.28 -4.24 0.85
C PRO A 154 6.79 -3.45 2.06
N SER A 155 6.30 -4.13 3.11
CA SER A 155 5.86 -3.47 4.35
C SER A 155 7.01 -2.80 5.11
N TYR A 156 8.19 -3.43 5.13
CA TYR A 156 9.41 -2.85 5.70
C TYR A 156 9.83 -1.60 4.93
N ALA A 157 9.87 -1.69 3.59
CA ALA A 157 10.22 -0.55 2.74
C ALA A 157 9.27 0.63 2.98
N ARG A 158 7.96 0.37 3.04
CA ARG A 158 6.94 1.38 3.32
C ARG A 158 7.10 2.01 4.71
N GLN A 159 7.27 1.20 5.75
CA GLN A 159 7.41 1.69 7.13
C GLN A 159 8.62 2.62 7.30
N HIS A 160 9.71 2.33 6.58
CA HIS A 160 10.96 3.09 6.66
C HIS A 160 11.13 4.12 5.54
N HIS A 161 10.16 4.28 4.64
CA HIS A 161 10.26 5.15 3.46
C HIS A 161 11.51 4.84 2.61
N PHE A 162 11.77 3.55 2.41
CA PHE A 162 12.86 3.03 1.60
C PHE A 162 12.36 2.59 0.22
N PRO A 163 13.25 2.49 -0.78
CA PRO A 163 12.90 1.90 -2.05
C PRO A 163 12.70 0.39 -1.91
N LEU A 164 11.84 -0.19 -2.75
CA LEU A 164 11.60 -1.63 -2.81
C LEU A 164 12.83 -2.41 -3.31
N TYR A 165 13.66 -1.77 -4.13
CA TYR A 165 14.88 -2.36 -4.66
C TYR A 165 16.08 -1.56 -4.19
N VAL A 166 17.07 -2.25 -3.65
CA VAL A 166 18.33 -1.65 -3.18
C VAL A 166 19.52 -2.41 -3.76
N PRO A 167 20.63 -1.71 -4.04
CA PRO A 167 21.85 -2.37 -4.46
C PRO A 167 22.45 -3.18 -3.31
N ALA A 168 22.81 -4.43 -3.58
CA ALA A 168 23.36 -5.34 -2.60
C ALA A 168 24.90 -5.27 -2.58
N PRO A 169 25.53 -5.29 -1.39
CA PRO A 169 26.97 -5.36 -1.27
C PRO A 169 27.51 -6.70 -1.81
N ALA A 170 28.69 -6.67 -2.44
CA ALA A 170 29.36 -7.88 -2.94
C ALA A 170 29.97 -8.73 -1.81
N GLN A 171 30.30 -8.09 -0.67
CA GLN A 171 30.85 -8.71 0.53
C GLN A 171 30.25 -8.03 1.75
N GLY A 172 29.97 -8.80 2.80
CA GLY A 172 29.26 -8.31 3.98
C GLY A 172 27.75 -8.19 3.76
N GLN A 173 27.00 -8.16 4.84
CA GLN A 173 25.54 -7.97 4.86
C GLN A 173 25.12 -7.02 5.98
N SER A 174 26.04 -6.21 6.50
CA SER A 174 25.72 -5.21 7.51
C SER A 174 24.95 -4.05 6.90
N ALA A 175 24.21 -3.29 7.72
CA ALA A 175 23.55 -2.07 7.29
C ALA A 175 24.53 -1.12 6.57
N ASN A 176 25.71 -0.91 7.17
CA ASN A 176 26.71 -0.02 6.59
C ASN A 176 27.24 -0.50 5.22
N ASP A 177 27.31 -1.81 4.97
CA ASP A 177 27.69 -2.34 3.65
C ASP A 177 26.65 -1.97 2.58
N TYR A 178 25.36 -2.02 2.93
CA TYR A 178 24.27 -1.53 2.08
C TYR A 178 24.35 -0.01 1.87
N ALA A 179 24.61 0.77 2.92
CA ALA A 179 24.77 2.22 2.84
C ALA A 179 25.88 2.61 1.86
N VAL A 180 27.07 2.01 2.01
CA VAL A 180 28.22 2.26 1.14
C VAL A 180 27.90 1.91 -0.32
N THR A 181 27.17 0.83 -0.54
CA THR A 181 26.77 0.41 -1.90
C THR A 181 25.74 1.36 -2.50
N ALA A 182 24.74 1.79 -1.73
CA ALA A 182 23.76 2.79 -2.15
C ALA A 182 24.42 4.14 -2.52
N VAL A 183 25.39 4.60 -1.73
CA VAL A 183 26.17 5.82 -2.02
C VAL A 183 26.94 5.70 -3.34
N LYS A 184 27.49 4.53 -3.66
CA LYS A 184 28.16 4.31 -4.95
C LYS A 184 27.17 4.45 -6.10
N VAL A 185 25.98 3.86 -5.98
CA VAL A 185 24.94 3.98 -7.02
C VAL A 185 24.50 5.44 -7.20
N LEU A 186 24.29 6.19 -6.12
CA LEU A 186 23.94 7.62 -6.19
C LEU A 186 25.00 8.48 -6.91
N LYS A 187 26.29 8.13 -6.80
CA LYS A 187 27.38 8.85 -7.49
C LYS A 187 27.35 8.73 -9.02
N SER A 188 26.51 7.86 -9.58
CA SER A 188 26.27 7.79 -11.03
C SER A 188 25.46 8.96 -11.59
N GLY A 189 24.89 9.81 -10.73
CA GLY A 189 24.01 10.91 -11.13
C GLY A 189 22.52 10.61 -10.95
N LEU A 190 22.15 9.44 -10.42
CA LEU A 190 20.78 9.12 -10.05
C LEU A 190 20.28 10.06 -8.93
N ALA A 191 19.25 10.84 -9.24
CA ALA A 191 18.55 11.67 -8.27
C ALA A 191 17.39 10.90 -7.62
N SER A 192 17.70 10.05 -6.64
CA SER A 192 16.71 9.27 -5.88
C SER A 192 16.67 9.73 -4.42
N PRO A 193 15.59 10.40 -3.97
CA PRO A 193 15.39 10.69 -2.55
C PRO A 193 15.26 9.43 -1.70
N LEU A 194 14.61 8.37 -2.19
CA LEU A 194 14.44 7.12 -1.43
C LEU A 194 15.77 6.42 -1.19
N LEU A 195 16.62 6.28 -2.21
CA LEU A 195 17.92 5.63 -2.06
C LEU A 195 18.87 6.46 -1.19
N ARG A 196 18.78 7.80 -1.25
CA ARG A 196 19.53 8.67 -0.35
C ARG A 196 19.09 8.48 1.10
N HIS A 197 17.79 8.50 1.35
CA HIS A 197 17.26 8.27 2.69
C HIS A 197 17.66 6.89 3.23
N PHE A 198 17.57 5.86 2.40
CA PHE A 198 18.04 4.51 2.73
C PHE A 198 19.53 4.50 3.09
N ALA A 199 20.38 5.12 2.27
CA ALA A 199 21.81 5.17 2.53
C ALA A 199 22.14 5.87 3.86
N ASP A 200 21.49 7.00 4.14
CA ASP A 200 21.67 7.76 5.38
C ASP A 200 21.29 6.90 6.59
N LYS A 201 20.11 6.27 6.55
CA LYS A 201 19.61 5.42 7.65
C LYS A 201 20.47 4.18 7.90
N MET A 202 20.93 3.54 6.84
CA MET A 202 21.78 2.35 6.94
C MET A 202 23.20 2.66 7.42
N SER A 203 23.62 3.93 7.41
CA SER A 203 24.92 4.38 7.92
C SER A 203 24.90 4.79 9.39
N GLU A 204 23.73 4.83 10.03
CA GLU A 204 23.60 5.20 11.44
C GLU A 204 24.23 4.13 12.35
N ASP A 205 24.88 4.57 13.43
CA ASP A 205 25.46 3.67 14.43
C ASP A 205 24.36 2.79 15.05
N GLY A 206 24.53 1.47 14.97
CA GLY A 206 23.56 0.50 15.47
C GLY A 206 22.42 0.17 14.50
N ALA A 207 22.47 0.64 13.24
CA ALA A 207 21.51 0.25 12.21
C ALA A 207 21.54 -1.27 11.96
N GLU A 208 20.36 -1.88 11.90
CA GLU A 208 20.19 -3.29 11.55
C GLU A 208 20.19 -3.47 10.03
N ALA A 209 20.61 -4.66 9.58
CA ALA A 209 20.55 -5.00 8.16
C ALA A 209 19.11 -4.94 7.64
N PRO A 210 18.89 -4.51 6.39
CA PRO A 210 17.54 -4.33 5.86
C PRO A 210 16.82 -5.68 5.71
N ALA A 211 15.50 -5.67 5.94
CA ALA A 211 14.68 -6.86 5.75
C ALA A 211 14.46 -7.14 4.26
N VAL A 212 15.24 -8.06 3.71
CA VAL A 212 15.12 -8.53 2.32
C VAL A 212 14.05 -9.62 2.17
N LEU A 213 13.44 -9.68 0.98
CA LEU A 213 12.45 -10.69 0.60
C LEU A 213 13.09 -11.97 0.07
#